data_AF-U6DUU9-F1
#
_entry.id   AF-U6DUU9-F1
#
_cell.length_a   1.000
_cell.length_b   1.000
_cell.length_c   1.000
_cell.angle_alpha   90.00
_cell.angle_beta   90.00
_cell.angle_gamma   90.00
#
_symmetry.space_group_name_H-M   'P 1'
#
loop_
_entity.id
_entity.type
_entity.pdbx_description
1 polymer ?
#
loop_
_entity_poly.entity_id
_entity_poly.type
_entity_poly.pdbx_seq_one_letter_code
_entity_poly.pdbx_strand_id
1 'polypeptide(L)'
;QVRMLADLSLVGCYNLSFIPEGKRAQLLLESAKKNLRGMAFFGLTEFQRKTQYLFERTFNLKFIRPFMQYNSTRAGGVEVDEDTIRRIEELNDLDMQLYDYAKDLFQQRYQYKRQLERREQRLKSREERLLHRAKEALPREDTEEPGRVPTEDYMSHIIEKW
;
A
#
# COMPACT_ATOMS: atom_id res chain seq x y z
N GLN A 1 6.44 -13.55 -19.35
CA GLN A 1 5.33 -13.19 -18.44
C GLN A 1 3.98 -13.10 -19.15
N VAL A 2 3.85 -12.34 -20.24
CA VAL A 2 2.63 -12.15 -21.06
C VAL A 2 1.91 -13.46 -21.33
N ARG A 3 2.62 -14.49 -21.83
CA ARG A 3 2.02 -15.80 -22.14
C ARG A 3 1.30 -16.43 -20.95
N MET A 4 1.78 -16.22 -19.72
CA MET A 4 1.19 -16.80 -18.51
C MET A 4 0.00 -16.00 -17.97
N LEU A 5 -0.13 -14.73 -18.38
CA LEU A 5 -1.17 -13.83 -17.93
C LEU A 5 -2.27 -13.64 -18.98
N ALA A 6 -1.99 -13.92 -20.24
CA ALA A 6 -2.93 -13.85 -21.34
C ALA A 6 -3.86 -15.08 -21.39
N ASP A 7 -5.07 -14.86 -21.90
CA ASP A 7 -5.94 -15.94 -22.36
C ASP A 7 -5.43 -16.47 -23.72
N LEU A 8 -4.86 -17.68 -23.70
CA LEU A 8 -4.29 -18.32 -24.88
C LEU A 8 -5.34 -18.83 -25.88
N SER A 9 -6.60 -18.99 -25.46
CA SER A 9 -7.66 -19.43 -26.37
C SER A 9 -7.92 -18.42 -27.50
N LEU A 10 -7.66 -17.13 -27.23
CA LEU A 10 -7.77 -16.02 -28.20
C LEU A 10 -6.83 -16.17 -29.40
N VAL A 11 -5.77 -16.96 -29.27
CA VAL A 11 -4.73 -17.13 -30.30
C VAL A 11 -4.58 -18.58 -30.75
N GLY A 12 -5.59 -19.43 -30.55
CA GLY A 12 -5.51 -20.84 -30.92
C GLY A 12 -4.52 -21.63 -30.05
N CYS A 13 -4.42 -21.28 -28.77
CA CYS A 13 -3.52 -21.90 -27.79
C CYS A 13 -2.07 -21.86 -28.25
N TYR A 14 -1.47 -23.02 -28.55
CA TYR A 14 -0.08 -23.15 -28.98
C TYR A 14 0.08 -23.33 -30.49
N ASN A 15 -1.02 -23.30 -31.25
CA ASN A 15 -0.94 -23.35 -32.71
C ASN A 15 -0.47 -22.00 -33.26
N LEU A 16 0.83 -21.91 -33.55
CA LEU A 16 1.47 -20.70 -34.07
C LEU A 16 0.98 -20.32 -35.48
N SER A 17 0.49 -21.30 -36.25
CA SER A 17 -0.02 -21.09 -37.61
C SER A 17 -1.47 -20.60 -37.65
N PHE A 18 -2.16 -20.52 -36.49
CA PHE A 18 -3.57 -20.11 -36.44
C PHE A 18 -3.77 -18.64 -36.85
N ILE A 19 -2.84 -17.77 -36.45
CA ILE A 19 -2.88 -16.33 -36.74
C ILE A 19 -1.47 -15.78 -36.99
N PRO A 20 -1.31 -14.73 -37.83
CA PRO A 20 -0.02 -14.10 -38.05
C PRO A 20 0.63 -13.61 -36.76
N GLU A 21 1.95 -13.76 -36.67
CA GLU A 21 2.73 -13.50 -35.46
C GLU A 21 2.52 -12.09 -34.89
N GLY A 22 2.55 -11.05 -35.73
CA GLY A 22 2.32 -9.68 -35.28
C GLY A 22 0.93 -9.48 -34.65
N LYS A 23 -0.11 -10.12 -35.22
CA LYS A 23 -1.46 -10.04 -34.66
C LYS A 23 -1.59 -10.86 -33.38
N ARG A 24 -0.93 -12.01 -33.33
CA ARG A 24 -0.83 -12.87 -32.15
C ARG A 24 -0.21 -12.14 -30.97
N ALA A 25 0.93 -11.49 -31.21
CA ALA A 25 1.66 -10.71 -30.23
C ALA A 25 0.79 -9.61 -29.61
N GLN A 26 0.09 -8.84 -30.46
CA GLN A 26 -0.83 -7.79 -30.00
C GLN A 26 -1.96 -8.35 -29.13
N LEU A 27 -2.63 -9.43 -29.56
CA LEU A 27 -3.73 -10.04 -28.81
C LEU A 27 -3.27 -10.57 -27.45
N LEU A 28 -2.10 -11.21 -27.39
CA LEU A 28 -1.53 -11.70 -26.15
C LEU A 28 -1.21 -10.57 -25.18
N LEU A 29 -0.59 -9.48 -25.65
CA LEU A 29 -0.24 -8.35 -24.80
C LEU A 29 -1.48 -7.66 -24.23
N GLU A 30 -2.49 -7.38 -25.05
CA GLU A 30 -3.73 -6.75 -24.60
C GLU A 30 -4.50 -7.64 -23.62
N SER A 31 -4.56 -8.94 -23.89
CA SER A 31 -5.17 -9.92 -22.98
C SER A 31 -4.43 -9.97 -21.63
N ALA A 32 -3.09 -10.00 -21.64
CA ALA A 32 -2.29 -9.98 -20.42
C ALA A 32 -2.47 -8.68 -19.61
N LYS A 33 -2.47 -7.51 -20.26
CA LYS A 33 -2.72 -6.22 -19.59
C LYS A 33 -4.11 -6.18 -18.96
N LYS A 34 -5.13 -6.63 -19.69
CA LYS A 34 -6.51 -6.71 -19.19
C LYS A 34 -6.60 -7.62 -17.97
N ASN A 35 -6.00 -8.81 -18.03
CA ASN A 35 -6.04 -9.77 -16.94
C ASN A 35 -5.26 -9.28 -15.72
N LEU A 36 -4.05 -8.75 -15.91
CA LEU A 36 -3.24 -8.16 -14.84
C LEU A 36 -3.99 -7.01 -14.14
N ARG A 37 -4.65 -6.13 -14.91
CA ARG A 37 -5.48 -5.05 -14.36
C ARG A 37 -6.68 -5.60 -13.59
N GLY A 38 -7.29 -6.68 -14.08
CA GLY A 38 -8.45 -7.34 -13.46
C GLY A 38 -8.14 -8.12 -12.19
N MET A 39 -6.87 -8.46 -11.92
CA MET A 39 -6.48 -9.12 -10.69
C MET A 39 -6.75 -8.25 -9.45
N ALA A 40 -7.25 -8.88 -8.39
CA ALA A 40 -7.46 -8.23 -7.10
C ALA A 40 -6.17 -7.55 -6.60
N PHE A 41 -5.02 -8.20 -6.79
CA PHE A 41 -3.72 -7.68 -6.41
C PHE A 41 -2.60 -8.29 -7.27
N PHE A 42 -1.54 -7.52 -7.51
CA PHE A 42 -0.24 -8.00 -7.98
C PHE A 42 0.89 -7.16 -7.37
N GLY A 43 2.09 -7.73 -7.30
CA GLY A 43 3.27 -7.11 -6.72
C GLY A 43 4.43 -7.03 -7.71
N LEU A 44 5.39 -6.14 -7.42
CA LEU A 44 6.64 -6.02 -8.16
C LEU A 44 7.81 -6.38 -7.25
N THR A 45 8.72 -7.21 -7.76
CA THR A 45 9.86 -7.76 -7.00
C THR A 45 10.83 -6.68 -6.55
N GLU A 46 10.97 -5.62 -7.33
CA GLU A 46 11.78 -4.41 -7.05
C GLU A 46 11.18 -3.50 -5.97
N PHE A 47 9.92 -3.72 -5.55
CA PHE A 47 9.21 -2.87 -4.59
C PHE A 47 8.55 -3.65 -3.43
N GLN A 48 9.31 -4.49 -2.73
CA GLN A 48 8.79 -5.40 -1.69
C GLN A 48 7.94 -4.70 -0.62
N ARG A 49 8.38 -3.55 -0.10
CA ARG A 49 7.63 -2.79 0.92
C ARG A 49 6.32 -2.19 0.40
N LYS A 50 6.30 -1.69 -0.84
CA LYS A 50 5.07 -1.18 -1.46
C LYS A 50 4.10 -2.32 -1.78
N THR A 51 4.64 -3.46 -2.22
CA THR A 51 3.91 -4.70 -2.47
C THR A 51 3.22 -5.16 -1.18
N GLN A 52 3.94 -5.24 -0.07
CA GLN A 52 3.37 -5.53 1.26
C GLN A 52 2.23 -4.55 1.60
N TYR A 53 2.49 -3.24 1.53
CA TYR A 53 1.49 -2.22 1.84
C TYR A 53 0.21 -2.36 1.02
N LEU A 54 0.33 -2.53 -0.30
CA LEU A 54 -0.84 -2.68 -1.16
C LEU A 54 -1.60 -3.97 -0.88
N PHE A 55 -0.91 -5.09 -0.62
CA PHE A 55 -1.56 -6.35 -0.28
C PHE A 55 -2.39 -6.21 1.00
N GLU A 56 -1.78 -5.70 2.07
CA GLU A 56 -2.43 -5.49 3.37
C GLU A 56 -3.69 -4.63 3.24
N ARG A 57 -3.64 -3.56 2.44
CA ARG A 57 -4.78 -2.65 2.21
C ARG A 57 -5.81 -3.17 1.21
N THR A 58 -5.45 -4.14 0.38
CA THR A 58 -6.39 -4.76 -0.58
C THR A 58 -7.27 -5.79 0.12
N PHE A 59 -6.66 -6.61 1.00
CA PHE A 59 -7.36 -7.70 1.68
C PHE A 59 -7.71 -7.40 3.14
N ASN A 60 -7.38 -6.21 3.64
CA ASN A 60 -7.53 -5.82 5.04
C ASN A 60 -6.84 -6.81 6.00
N LEU A 61 -5.61 -7.19 5.66
CA LEU A 61 -4.75 -8.10 6.42
C LEU A 61 -3.47 -7.38 6.85
N LYS A 62 -2.70 -8.01 7.75
CA LYS A 62 -1.37 -7.54 8.14
C LYS A 62 -0.39 -8.71 8.17
N PHE A 63 0.80 -8.50 7.61
CA PHE A 63 1.87 -9.47 7.78
C PHE A 63 2.50 -9.34 9.17
N ILE A 64 2.89 -10.48 9.75
CA ILE A 64 3.55 -10.52 11.07
C ILE A 64 4.94 -9.87 10.98
N ARG A 65 5.65 -10.15 9.89
CA ARG A 65 6.98 -9.59 9.61
C ARG A 65 6.95 -8.73 8.36
N PRO A 66 7.66 -7.60 8.35
CA PRO A 66 7.76 -6.79 7.17
C PRO A 66 8.54 -7.49 6.04
N PHE A 67 8.18 -7.19 4.80
CA PHE A 67 8.93 -7.67 3.65
C PHE A 67 10.29 -6.97 3.58
N MET A 68 11.32 -7.71 3.18
CA MET A 68 12.68 -7.19 3.04
C MET A 68 13.05 -7.13 1.56
N GLN A 69 13.68 -6.02 1.16
CA GLN A 69 14.18 -5.86 -0.20
C GLN A 69 15.61 -6.41 -0.25
N TYR A 70 15.81 -7.48 -1.03
CA TYR A 70 17.13 -8.04 -1.30
C TYR A 70 17.51 -7.73 -2.74
N ASN A 71 18.35 -6.71 -2.93
CA ASN A 71 18.78 -6.30 -4.27
C ASN A 71 19.95 -7.14 -4.81
N SER A 72 20.71 -7.80 -3.92
CA SER A 72 21.72 -8.80 -4.27
C SER A 72 21.05 -10.11 -4.72
N THR A 73 20.42 -10.05 -5.88
CA THR A 73 19.81 -11.21 -6.53
C THR A 73 20.84 -11.92 -7.40
N ARG A 74 20.62 -13.21 -7.69
CA ARG A 74 21.47 -13.93 -8.65
C ARG A 74 21.56 -13.20 -9.99
N ALA A 75 20.44 -12.66 -10.49
CA ALA A 75 20.41 -11.90 -11.74
C ALA A 75 21.18 -10.58 -11.64
N GLY A 76 21.06 -9.86 -10.51
CA GLY A 76 21.78 -8.60 -10.29
C GLY A 76 23.29 -8.76 -10.09
N GLY A 77 23.78 -9.98 -9.86
CA GLY A 77 25.21 -10.29 -9.78
C GLY A 77 25.83 -10.79 -11.08
N VAL A 78 25.04 -10.90 -12.16
CA VAL A 78 25.58 -11.26 -13.49
C VAL A 78 26.00 -9.99 -14.19
N GLU A 79 27.28 -9.89 -14.55
CA GLU A 79 27.74 -8.88 -15.50
C GLU A 79 27.37 -9.33 -16.91
N VAL A 80 26.63 -8.49 -17.62
CA VAL A 80 26.13 -8.76 -18.97
C VAL A 80 26.45 -7.55 -19.82
N ASP A 81 27.01 -7.77 -21.00
CA ASP A 81 27.30 -6.70 -21.94
C ASP A 81 26.02 -6.09 -22.54
N GLU A 82 26.12 -4.85 -23.02
CA GLU A 82 24.97 -4.10 -23.54
C GLU A 82 24.34 -4.72 -24.80
N ASP A 83 25.11 -5.46 -25.61
CA ASP A 83 24.56 -6.14 -26.79
C ASP A 83 23.70 -7.34 -26.36
N THR A 84 24.16 -8.08 -25.36
CA THR A 84 23.40 -9.18 -24.77
C THR A 84 22.15 -8.68 -24.05
N ILE A 85 22.22 -7.54 -23.34
CA ILE A 85 21.02 -6.93 -22.71
C ILE A 85 19.99 -6.58 -23.79
N ARG A 86 20.39 -5.88 -24.85
CA ARG A 86 19.49 -5.54 -25.97
C ARG A 86 18.88 -6.78 -26.60
N ARG A 87 19.68 -7.84 -26.78
CA ARG A 87 19.17 -9.10 -27.33
C ARG A 87 18.13 -9.76 -26.42
N ILE A 88 18.33 -9.73 -25.10
CA ILE A 88 17.36 -10.24 -24.13
C ILE A 88 16.07 -9.42 -24.19
N GLU A 89 16.17 -8.09 -24.26
CA GLU A 89 15.01 -7.20 -24.37
C GLU A 89 14.22 -7.46 -25.66
N GLU A 90 14.89 -7.59 -26.81
CA GLU A 90 14.26 -7.95 -28.09
C GLU A 90 13.48 -9.26 -28.01
N LEU A 91 14.10 -10.30 -27.44
CA LEU A 91 13.46 -11.62 -27.27
C LEU A 91 12.28 -11.58 -26.30
N ASN A 92 12.23 -10.56 -25.43
CA ASN A 92 11.20 -10.38 -24.41
C ASN A 92 10.38 -9.10 -24.64
N ASP A 93 10.30 -8.59 -25.87
CA ASP A 93 9.66 -7.29 -26.16
C ASP A 93 8.24 -7.17 -25.58
N LEU A 94 7.42 -8.23 -25.71
CA LEU A 94 6.07 -8.24 -25.13
C LEU A 94 6.09 -8.16 -23.60
N ASP A 95 7.06 -8.81 -22.97
CA ASP A 95 7.23 -8.78 -21.53
C ASP A 95 7.73 -7.41 -21.04
N MET A 96 8.62 -6.75 -21.80
CA MET A 96 9.04 -5.38 -21.54
C MET A 96 7.83 -4.44 -21.54
N GLN A 97 7.01 -4.50 -22.59
CA GLN A 97 5.80 -3.68 -22.71
C GLN A 97 4.76 -3.97 -21.60
N LEU A 98 4.61 -5.24 -21.20
CA LEU A 98 3.73 -5.60 -20.10
C LEU A 98 4.29 -5.10 -18.76
N TYR A 99 5.60 -5.18 -18.56
CA TYR A 99 6.25 -4.76 -17.33
C TYR A 99 6.14 -3.25 -17.12
N ASP A 100 6.38 -2.45 -18.16
CA ASP A 100 6.22 -0.99 -18.10
C ASP A 100 4.78 -0.60 -17.72
N TYR A 101 3.79 -1.25 -18.36
CA TYR A 101 2.39 -1.09 -17.99
C TYR A 101 2.11 -1.48 -16.53
N ALA A 102 2.64 -2.63 -16.09
CA ALA A 102 2.47 -3.12 -14.72
C ALA A 102 3.07 -2.16 -13.70
N LYS A 103 4.25 -1.59 -14.01
CA LYS A 103 4.98 -0.65 -13.17
C LYS A 103 4.22 0.65 -12.98
N ASP A 104 3.71 1.24 -14.05
CA ASP A 104 2.88 2.44 -13.99
C ASP A 104 1.58 2.18 -13.20
N LEU A 105 0.83 1.13 -13.56
CA LEU A 105 -0.41 0.77 -12.86
C LEU A 105 -0.19 0.51 -11.36
N PHE A 106 0.91 -0.16 -10.99
CA PHE A 106 1.27 -0.42 -9.60
C PHE A 106 1.56 0.89 -8.84
N GLN A 107 2.32 1.80 -9.44
CA GLN A 107 2.61 3.11 -8.82
C GLN A 107 1.34 3.93 -8.61
N GLN A 108 0.44 3.97 -9.61
CA GLN A 108 -0.85 4.65 -9.50
C GLN A 108 -1.70 4.07 -8.36
N ARG A 109 -1.82 2.73 -8.29
CA ARG A 109 -2.55 2.05 -7.19
C ARG A 109 -1.97 2.40 -5.83
N TYR A 110 -0.64 2.38 -5.69
CA TYR A 110 0.05 2.74 -4.46
C TYR A 110 -0.23 4.19 -4.03
N GLN A 111 -0.07 5.14 -4.96
CA GLN A 111 -0.30 6.55 -4.68
C GLN A 111 -1.76 6.82 -4.29
N TYR A 112 -2.71 6.25 -5.04
CA TYR A 112 -4.14 6.38 -4.77
C TYR A 112 -4.50 5.89 -3.35
N LYS A 113 -4.07 4.67 -2.98
CA LYS A 113 -4.32 4.13 -1.64
C LYS A 113 -3.68 5.00 -0.54
N ARG A 114 -2.48 5.52 -0.74
CA ARG A 114 -1.84 6.44 0.22
C ARG A 114 -2.55 7.77 0.35
N GLN A 115 -3.10 8.31 -0.75
CA GLN A 115 -3.89 9.54 -0.70
C GLN A 115 -5.20 9.34 0.07
N LEU A 116 -5.90 8.22 -0.16
CA LEU A 116 -7.09 7.86 0.60
C LEU A 116 -6.81 7.76 2.10
N GLU A 117 -5.78 7.00 2.48
CA GLU A 117 -5.40 6.82 3.90
C GLU A 117 -5.11 8.16 4.59
N ARG A 118 -4.38 9.07 3.92
CA ARG A 118 -4.13 10.42 4.45
C ARG A 118 -5.40 11.25 4.58
N ARG A 119 -6.35 11.12 3.66
CA ARG A 119 -7.64 11.82 3.74
C ARG A 119 -8.45 11.33 4.93
N GLU A 120 -8.53 10.01 5.13
CA GLU A 120 -9.21 9.40 6.28
C GLU A 120 -8.60 9.83 7.61
N GLN A 121 -7.27 9.85 7.71
CA GLN A 121 -6.57 10.35 8.91
C GLN A 121 -6.92 11.81 9.21
N ARG A 122 -6.93 12.68 8.20
CA ARG A 122 -7.30 14.10 8.37
C ARG A 122 -8.74 14.27 8.88
N LEU A 123 -9.67 13.46 8.38
CA LEU A 123 -11.06 13.47 8.82
C LEU A 123 -11.17 13.04 10.29
N LYS A 124 -10.55 11.91 10.66
CA LYS A 124 -10.52 11.43 12.05
C LYS A 124 -9.92 12.46 13.01
N SER A 125 -8.76 13.04 12.66
CA SER A 125 -8.14 14.08 13.50
C SER A 125 -8.97 15.37 13.57
N ARG A 126 -9.85 15.64 12.61
CA ARG A 126 -10.80 16.77 12.69
C ARG A 126 -11.96 16.44 13.63
N GLU A 127 -12.52 15.24 13.51
CA GLU A 127 -13.60 14.75 14.38
C GLU A 127 -13.13 14.69 15.84
N GLU A 128 -11.95 14.15 16.11
CA GLU A 128 -11.34 14.11 17.46
C GLU A 128 -11.21 15.51 18.07
N ARG A 129 -10.78 16.51 17.27
CA ARG A 129 -10.69 17.90 17.72
C ARG A 129 -12.04 18.53 18.02
N LEU A 130 -13.06 18.23 17.21
CA LEU A 130 -14.42 18.70 17.46
C LEU A 130 -15.01 18.07 18.73
N LEU A 131 -14.79 16.77 18.93
CA LEU A 131 -15.21 16.06 20.14
C LEU A 131 -14.51 16.59 21.39
N HIS A 132 -13.21 16.89 21.31
CA HIS A 132 -12.48 17.50 22.43
C HIS A 132 -13.06 18.86 22.80
N ARG A 133 -13.25 19.75 21.81
CA ARG A 133 -13.82 21.08 22.03
C ARG A 133 -15.25 21.01 22.57
N ALA A 134 -16.06 20.05 22.11
CA ALA A 134 -17.41 19.84 22.62
C ALA A 134 -17.38 19.39 24.10
N LYS A 135 -16.47 18.47 24.48
CA LYS A 135 -16.29 18.04 25.87
C LYS A 135 -15.83 19.18 26.79
N GLU A 136 -14.96 20.07 26.32
CA GLU A 136 -14.55 21.26 27.07
C GLU A 136 -15.66 22.31 27.22
N ALA A 137 -16.64 22.31 26.31
CA ALA A 137 -17.78 23.22 26.33
C ALA A 137 -18.98 22.69 27.15
N LEU A 138 -18.98 21.42 27.56
CA LEU A 138 -19.96 20.92 28.52
C LEU A 138 -19.68 21.54 29.90
N PRO A 139 -20.70 22.03 30.63
CA PRO A 139 -20.52 22.46 32.01
C PRO A 139 -19.91 21.30 32.81
N ARG A 140 -18.95 21.61 33.69
CA ARG A 140 -18.61 20.67 34.76
C ARG A 140 -19.91 20.45 35.53
N GLU A 141 -20.46 19.23 35.49
CA GLU A 141 -21.42 18.85 36.53
C GLU A 141 -20.65 19.02 37.84
N ASP A 142 -21.10 19.97 38.65
CA ASP A 142 -20.68 20.12 40.04
C ASP A 142 -21.08 18.84 40.76
N THR A 143 -20.26 17.79 40.67
CA THR A 143 -20.26 16.76 41.68
C THR A 143 -19.81 17.45 42.95
N GLU A 144 -20.78 17.77 43.81
CA GLU A 144 -20.57 18.14 45.21
C GLU A 144 -19.54 17.17 45.81
N GLU A 145 -18.30 17.63 46.00
CA GLU A 145 -17.36 16.96 46.87
C GLU A 145 -17.94 17.01 48.29
N PRO A 146 -18.13 15.87 48.98
CA PRO A 146 -18.45 15.92 50.39
C PRO A 146 -17.22 16.43 51.15
N GLY A 147 -17.29 17.69 51.59
CA GLY A 147 -16.60 18.24 52.74
C GLY A 147 -15.12 17.86 52.90
N ARG A 148 -14.23 18.67 52.32
CA ARG A 148 -12.82 18.71 52.76
C ARG A 148 -12.78 19.30 54.18
N VAL A 149 -12.76 18.43 55.19
CA VAL A 149 -12.61 18.83 56.59
C VAL A 149 -11.24 19.47 56.78
N PRO A 150 -11.12 20.72 57.26
CA PRO A 150 -9.83 21.33 57.55
C PRO A 150 -9.14 20.56 58.69
N THR A 151 -7.93 20.08 58.45
CA THR A 151 -7.06 19.47 59.46
C THR A 151 -6.74 20.47 60.59
N GLU A 152 -6.85 19.99 61.83
CA GLU A 152 -6.76 20.74 63.11
C GLU A 152 -5.44 21.50 63.36
N ASP A 153 -4.44 21.35 62.50
CA ASP A 153 -3.10 21.92 62.69
C ASP A 153 -3.02 23.46 62.53
N TYR A 154 -4.07 24.12 62.03
CA TYR A 154 -4.06 25.57 61.83
C TYR A 154 -4.67 26.39 62.98
N MET A 155 -5.23 25.74 64.01
CA MET A 155 -5.88 26.43 65.15
C MET A 155 -5.03 26.46 66.43
N SER A 156 -3.84 25.83 66.44
CA SER A 156 -2.95 25.78 67.61
C SER A 156 -2.12 27.05 67.83
N HIS A 157 -2.02 27.95 66.85
CA HIS A 157 -1.10 29.10 66.90
C HIS A 157 -1.78 30.46 67.23
N ILE A 158 -3.07 30.48 67.56
CA ILE A 158 -3.82 31.75 67.74
C ILE A 158 -4.29 31.98 69.20
N ILE A 159 -3.95 31.11 70.16
CA ILE A 159 -4.45 31.26 71.56
C ILE A 159 -3.38 31.62 72.61
N GLU A 160 -2.07 31.51 72.37
CA GLU A 160 -1.07 31.93 73.36
C GLU A 160 -0.27 33.17 72.94
N LYS A 161 -0.85 34.35 73.22
CA LYS A 161 -0.13 35.57 73.66
C LYS A 161 -1.13 36.67 74.02
N TRP A 162 -1.71 36.54 75.22
CA TRP A 162 -1.99 37.67 76.11
C TRP A 162 -0.86 37.72 77.14
#